data_AF-A0A938GE21-F1
#
_entry.id   AF-A0A938GE21-F1
#
_cell.length_a   1.000
_cell.length_b   1.000
_cell.length_c   1.000
_cell.angle_alpha   90.00
_cell.angle_beta   90.00
_cell.angle_gamma   90.00
#
_symmetry.space_group_name_H-M   'P 1'
#
loop_
_entity.id
_entity.type
_entity.pdbx_description
1 polymer ?
#
loop_
_entity_poly.entity_id
_entity_poly.type
_entity_poly.pdbx_seq_one_letter_code
_entity_poly.pdbx_strand_id
1 'polypeptide(L)'
;MPQRHHCQPRSTYARRLNWNIEEEPDFRRFLKLSEISEPTKIFVLADEHPDFINDGNFFVHPVDRSHWHDVPASHHGGGGGVSFADGSAIVRHWRFGPMLTKVSNTPRYVTAVEPKANDKAGLRWLMERTSIRK
;
A
#
# COMPACT_ATOMS: atom_id res chain seq x y z
N MET A 1 -18.65 34.38 -33.47
CA MET A 1 -17.56 33.92 -32.60
C MET A 1 -18.08 32.74 -31.78
N PRO A 2 -17.85 31.47 -32.17
CA PRO A 2 -18.30 30.35 -31.36
C PRO A 2 -17.24 29.97 -30.34
N GLN A 3 -17.67 29.86 -29.08
CA GLN A 3 -16.84 29.43 -27.96
C GLN A 3 -16.45 27.96 -28.16
N ARG A 4 -15.15 27.66 -28.11
CA ARG A 4 -14.64 26.29 -28.19
C ARG A 4 -15.02 25.56 -26.91
N HIS A 5 -15.91 24.57 -27.01
CA HIS A 5 -16.08 23.58 -25.97
C HIS A 5 -14.77 22.80 -25.83
N HIS A 6 -14.08 23.04 -24.71
CA HIS A 6 -12.86 22.36 -24.34
C HIS A 6 -13.24 20.92 -23.93
N CYS A 7 -13.17 19.99 -24.87
CA CYS A 7 -13.32 18.57 -24.62
C CYS A 7 -12.10 18.11 -23.81
N GLN A 8 -12.26 17.96 -22.50
CA GLN A 8 -11.20 17.34 -21.70
C GLN A 8 -11.04 15.88 -22.15
N PRO A 9 -9.82 15.42 -22.48
CA PRO A 9 -9.62 14.03 -22.85
C PRO A 9 -9.84 13.14 -21.62
N ARG A 10 -10.99 12.44 -21.63
CA ARG A 10 -11.28 11.29 -20.76
C ARG A 10 -10.32 10.16 -21.12
N SER A 11 -9.13 10.15 -20.51
CA SER A 11 -8.28 8.97 -20.43
C SER A 11 -8.59 8.24 -19.14
N THR A 12 -9.53 7.30 -19.21
CA THR A 12 -10.09 6.57 -18.06
C THR A 12 -9.38 5.26 -17.72
N TYR A 13 -8.18 4.98 -18.27
CA TYR A 13 -7.51 3.70 -18.01
C TYR A 13 -6.11 3.80 -17.38
N ALA A 14 -5.40 4.91 -17.52
CA ALA A 14 -4.05 5.06 -16.96
C ALA A 14 -4.00 5.57 -15.49
N ARG A 15 -5.16 5.88 -14.88
CA ARG A 15 -5.24 6.44 -13.50
C ARG A 15 -5.35 5.40 -12.37
N ARG A 16 -5.58 4.13 -12.68
CA ARG A 16 -5.99 3.14 -11.66
C ARG A 16 -4.87 2.36 -10.97
N LEU A 17 -3.60 2.61 -11.31
CA LEU A 17 -2.49 1.81 -10.79
C LEU A 17 -1.79 2.41 -9.56
N ASN A 18 -2.25 3.56 -9.05
CA ASN A 18 -1.60 4.15 -7.87
C ASN A 18 -2.56 5.00 -7.02
N TRP A 19 -3.54 4.34 -6.37
CA TRP A 19 -4.43 4.97 -5.38
C TRP A 19 -3.64 5.61 -4.22
N ASN A 20 -2.41 5.14 -3.98
CA ASN A 20 -1.50 5.53 -2.88
C ASN A 20 -1.33 7.05 -2.63
N ILE A 21 -1.46 7.91 -3.66
CA ILE A 21 -0.93 9.28 -3.60
C ILE A 21 -1.80 10.31 -4.35
N GLU A 22 -2.91 9.95 -4.98
CA GLU A 22 -3.71 10.94 -5.73
C GLU A 22 -4.38 11.98 -4.81
N GLU A 23 -4.69 11.61 -3.57
CA GLU A 23 -5.37 12.48 -2.60
C GLU A 23 -4.41 13.18 -1.62
N GLU A 24 -3.10 12.88 -1.68
CA GLU A 24 -2.11 13.32 -0.69
C GLU A 24 -1.10 14.30 -1.31
N PRO A 25 -1.42 15.62 -1.35
CA PRO A 25 -0.63 16.60 -2.10
C PRO A 25 0.81 16.73 -1.60
N ASP A 26 1.07 16.38 -0.35
CA ASP A 26 2.40 16.45 0.27
C ASP A 26 3.34 15.30 -0.13
N PHE A 27 2.82 14.24 -0.75
CA PHE A 27 3.60 13.05 -1.09
C PHE A 27 3.89 12.97 -2.59
N ARG A 28 5.07 12.45 -2.93
CA ARG A 28 5.52 12.34 -4.32
C ARG A 28 4.98 11.07 -4.96
N ARG A 29 4.20 11.25 -6.04
CA ARG A 29 3.87 10.14 -6.95
C ARG A 29 5.04 9.85 -7.87
N PHE A 30 5.56 8.62 -7.82
CA PHE A 30 6.55 8.13 -8.76
C PHE A 30 5.83 7.52 -9.96
N LEU A 31 6.08 8.06 -11.15
CA LEU A 31 5.61 7.53 -12.43
C LEU A 31 6.74 6.79 -13.17
N LYS A 32 8.00 7.08 -12.81
CA LYS A 32 9.19 6.42 -13.35
C LYS A 32 10.11 5.99 -12.20
N LEU A 33 10.82 4.88 -12.38
CA LEU A 33 11.83 4.42 -11.42
C LEU A 33 12.90 5.49 -11.14
N SER A 34 13.29 6.26 -12.17
CA SER A 34 14.27 7.36 -12.03
C SER A 34 13.81 8.52 -11.14
N GLU A 35 12.53 8.58 -10.76
CA GLU A 35 11.99 9.60 -9.87
C GLU A 35 12.12 9.21 -8.38
N ILE A 36 12.48 7.95 -8.10
CA ILE A 36 12.65 7.41 -6.75
C ILE A 36 14.07 7.75 -6.26
N SER A 37 14.19 8.77 -5.42
CA SER A 37 15.49 9.21 -4.88
C SER A 37 16.04 8.28 -3.79
N GLU A 38 15.19 7.44 -3.18
CA GLU A 38 15.55 6.55 -2.07
C GLU A 38 15.09 5.10 -2.33
N PRO A 39 15.63 4.42 -3.36
CA PRO A 39 15.08 3.15 -3.86
C PRO A 39 15.14 2.01 -2.84
N THR A 40 16.12 2.02 -1.93
CA THR A 40 16.26 1.03 -0.85
C THR A 40 15.20 1.17 0.25
N LYS A 41 14.44 2.28 0.28
CA LYS A 41 13.43 2.55 1.31
C LYS A 41 12.00 2.43 0.76
N ILE A 42 11.78 2.62 -0.53
CA ILE A 42 10.44 2.58 -1.11
C ILE A 42 10.07 1.14 -1.46
N PHE A 43 8.97 0.64 -0.88
CA PHE A 43 8.48 -0.69 -1.21
C PHE A 43 7.80 -0.69 -2.59
N VAL A 44 7.81 -1.85 -3.26
CA VAL A 44 7.17 -2.03 -4.58
C VAL A 44 6.09 -3.11 -4.52
N LEU A 45 6.41 -4.27 -3.94
CA LEU A 45 5.45 -5.34 -3.69
C LEU A 45 5.44 -5.70 -2.21
N ALA A 46 4.25 -6.05 -1.71
CA ALA A 46 4.07 -6.61 -0.39
C ALA A 46 3.02 -7.72 -0.48
N ASP A 47 3.23 -8.79 0.27
CA ASP A 47 2.25 -9.88 0.33
C ASP A 47 1.01 -9.44 1.12
N GLU A 48 -0.17 -9.62 0.54
CA GLU A 48 -1.44 -9.39 1.22
C GLU A 48 -1.93 -10.65 1.94
N HIS A 49 -2.66 -10.46 3.03
CA HIS A 49 -3.29 -11.53 3.79
C HIS A 49 -4.40 -12.20 2.95
N PRO A 50 -4.42 -13.55 2.78
CA PRO A 50 -5.31 -14.32 1.91
C PRO A 50 -6.77 -14.16 2.28
N ASP A 51 -7.05 -13.99 3.56
CA ASP A 51 -8.41 -13.71 4.03
C ASP A 51 -8.89 -12.31 3.63
N PHE A 52 -8.01 -11.37 3.28
CA PHE A 52 -8.36 -9.98 2.96
C PHE A 52 -8.07 -9.57 1.52
N ILE A 53 -7.40 -10.43 0.74
CA ILE A 53 -7.02 -10.18 -0.65
C ILE A 53 -8.23 -9.74 -1.46
N ASN A 54 -8.14 -8.51 -1.98
CA ASN A 54 -9.27 -7.86 -2.63
C ASN A 54 -8.97 -7.55 -4.10
N ASP A 55 -7.73 -7.19 -4.44
CA ASP A 55 -7.28 -6.88 -5.80
C ASP A 55 -5.78 -7.19 -6.00
N GLY A 56 -5.21 -6.70 -7.10
CA GLY A 56 -3.80 -6.94 -7.48
C GLY A 56 -2.83 -5.86 -6.99
N ASN A 57 -3.24 -5.01 -6.07
CA ASN A 57 -2.48 -3.89 -5.53
C ASN A 57 -2.39 -3.98 -4.00
N PHE A 58 -1.34 -3.40 -3.42
CA PHE A 58 -1.18 -3.28 -1.97
C PHE A 58 -1.09 -1.80 -1.59
N PHE A 59 -2.07 -1.32 -0.86
CA PHE A 59 -2.28 0.08 -0.53
C PHE A 59 -2.05 0.34 0.97
N VAL A 60 -1.25 1.37 1.24
CA VAL A 60 -0.98 1.88 2.57
C VAL A 60 -1.08 3.40 2.54
N HIS A 61 -2.01 3.93 3.34
CA HIS A 61 -2.20 5.37 3.42
C HIS A 61 -0.99 6.03 4.10
N PRO A 62 -0.36 7.07 3.51
CA PRO A 62 0.89 7.63 4.04
C PRO A 62 0.70 8.53 5.27
N VAL A 63 -0.54 9.00 5.53
CA VAL A 63 -0.92 9.83 6.69
C VAL A 63 -1.83 9.13 7.70
N ASP A 64 -2.95 8.57 7.26
CA ASP A 64 -3.92 7.92 8.15
C ASP A 64 -3.37 6.64 8.78
N ARG A 65 -3.43 6.59 10.11
CA ARG A 65 -2.93 5.49 10.95
C ARG A 65 -4.07 4.68 11.57
N SER A 66 -5.31 5.00 11.23
CA SER A 66 -6.52 4.45 11.85
C SER A 66 -6.83 3.02 11.42
N HIS A 67 -6.38 2.61 10.24
CA HIS A 67 -6.62 1.28 9.69
C HIS A 67 -5.47 0.81 8.77
N TRP A 68 -5.31 -0.51 8.72
CA TRP A 68 -4.81 -1.19 7.53
C TRP A 68 -5.87 -1.13 6.45
N HIS A 69 -5.54 -0.60 5.28
CA HIS A 69 -6.40 -0.76 4.11
C HIS A 69 -6.24 -2.17 3.57
N ASP A 70 -5.03 -2.50 3.14
CA ASP A 70 -4.64 -3.87 2.81
C ASP A 70 -3.82 -4.45 3.97
N VAL A 71 -4.23 -5.63 4.41
CA VAL A 71 -3.63 -6.29 5.57
C VAL A 71 -2.39 -7.07 5.09
N PRO A 72 -1.21 -6.87 5.68
CA PRO A 72 -0.03 -7.64 5.28
C PRO A 72 -0.18 -9.13 5.61
N ALA A 73 0.42 -9.98 4.78
CA ALA A 73 0.45 -11.42 4.97
C ALA A 73 1.07 -11.85 6.30
N SER A 74 0.66 -13.03 6.76
CA SER A 74 1.10 -13.64 8.03
C SER A 74 1.66 -15.05 7.90
N HIS A 75 1.82 -15.58 6.67
CA HIS A 75 1.99 -17.03 6.41
C HIS A 75 3.43 -17.50 6.67
N HIS A 76 4.37 -16.58 6.89
CA HIS A 76 5.76 -16.86 7.25
C HIS A 76 5.99 -16.71 8.75
N GLY A 77 5.26 -17.48 9.58
CA GLY A 77 5.39 -17.39 11.04
C GLY A 77 4.94 -16.05 11.63
N GLY A 78 3.90 -15.44 11.05
CA GLY A 78 3.46 -14.09 11.38
C GLY A 78 4.11 -13.00 10.52
N GLY A 79 4.80 -13.38 9.44
CA GLY A 79 5.41 -12.44 8.49
C GLY A 79 4.91 -12.54 7.05
N GLY A 80 5.29 -11.53 6.26
CA GLY A 80 5.02 -11.40 4.83
C GLY A 80 6.24 -10.85 4.09
N GLY A 81 6.37 -11.18 2.80
CA GLY A 81 7.39 -10.64 1.92
C GLY A 81 7.16 -9.16 1.62
N VAL A 82 8.25 -8.39 1.55
CA VAL A 82 8.25 -6.99 1.09
C VAL A 82 9.46 -6.80 0.19
N SER A 83 9.25 -6.28 -1.03
CA SER A 83 10.32 -5.91 -1.97
C SER A 83 10.47 -4.40 -2.09
N PHE A 84 11.66 -3.94 -2.47
CA PHE A 84 12.02 -2.53 -2.57
C PHE A 84 12.39 -2.13 -3.99
N ALA A 85 12.37 -0.83 -4.25
CA ALA A 85 12.63 -0.26 -5.57
C ALA A 85 14.09 -0.43 -6.04
N ASP A 86 15.02 -0.79 -5.15
CA ASP A 86 16.39 -1.19 -5.51
C ASP A 86 16.51 -2.67 -5.94
N GLY A 87 15.42 -3.44 -5.88
CA GLY A 87 15.37 -4.86 -6.21
C GLY A 87 15.64 -5.80 -5.02
N SER A 88 15.90 -5.27 -3.83
CA SER A 88 16.03 -6.09 -2.61
C SER A 88 14.67 -6.56 -2.08
N ALA A 89 14.67 -7.61 -1.26
CA ALA A 89 13.47 -8.11 -0.60
C ALA A 89 13.79 -8.66 0.80
N ILE A 90 12.81 -8.58 1.69
CA ILE A 90 12.89 -9.10 3.06
C ILE A 90 11.61 -9.85 3.44
N VAL A 91 11.70 -10.74 4.43
CA VAL A 91 10.53 -11.22 5.17
C VAL A 91 10.37 -10.36 6.41
N ARG A 92 9.27 -9.62 6.49
CA ARG A 92 8.96 -8.80 7.65
C ARG A 92 7.97 -9.52 8.54
N HIS A 93 8.35 -9.71 9.80
CA HIS A 93 7.46 -10.24 10.82
C HIS A 93 6.64 -9.13 11.45
N TRP A 94 5.33 -9.33 11.50
CA TRP A 94 4.38 -8.39 12.06
C TRP A 94 4.02 -8.80 13.48
N ARG A 95 3.65 -7.83 14.31
CA ARG A 95 3.22 -8.11 15.68
C ARG A 95 1.70 -8.15 15.74
N PHE A 96 1.10 -8.97 14.87
CA PHE A 96 -0.34 -9.09 14.70
C PHE A 96 -1.10 -9.45 15.98
N GLY A 97 -2.29 -8.89 16.12
CA GLY A 97 -3.32 -9.48 16.95
C GLY A 97 -3.66 -10.92 16.49
N PRO A 98 -4.21 -11.78 17.37
CA PRO A 98 -4.49 -13.19 17.08
C PRO A 98 -5.35 -13.44 15.82
N MET A 99 -6.20 -12.46 15.47
CA MET A 99 -7.06 -12.50 14.29
C MET A 99 -6.28 -12.38 12.98
N LEU A 100 -5.18 -11.61 12.96
CA LEU A 100 -4.38 -11.34 11.77
C LEU A 100 -3.19 -12.30 11.64
N THR A 101 -2.86 -13.04 12.72
CA THR A 101 -1.83 -14.10 12.67
C THR A 101 -2.30 -15.40 12.05
N LYS A 102 -3.61 -15.64 11.97
CA LYS A 102 -4.17 -16.92 11.52
C LYS A 102 -4.89 -16.74 10.17
N VAL A 103 -4.37 -17.41 9.15
CA VAL A 103 -5.05 -17.56 7.87
C VAL A 103 -6.22 -18.53 8.05
N SER A 104 -7.43 -18.11 7.68
CA SER A 104 -8.61 -18.96 7.66
C SER A 104 -9.00 -19.44 6.26
N ASN A 105 -8.43 -18.85 5.20
CA ASN A 105 -8.80 -19.06 3.79
C ASN A 105 -10.29 -18.81 3.50
N THR A 106 -10.92 -18.00 4.35
CA THR A 106 -12.28 -17.52 4.16
C THR A 106 -12.18 -16.06 3.75
N PRO A 107 -12.52 -15.71 2.50
CA PRO A 107 -12.47 -14.33 2.04
C PRO A 107 -13.32 -13.41 2.93
N ARG A 108 -12.72 -12.30 3.35
CA ARG A 108 -13.31 -11.22 4.14
C ARG A 108 -13.19 -9.95 3.33
N TYR A 109 -14.30 -9.54 2.73
CA TYR A 109 -14.40 -8.26 2.02
C TYR A 109 -14.59 -7.12 3.03
N VAL A 110 -13.54 -6.82 3.79
CA VAL A 110 -13.50 -5.68 4.71
C VAL A 110 -12.58 -4.64 4.11
N THR A 111 -13.04 -3.39 4.03
CA THR A 111 -12.29 -2.30 3.38
C THR A 111 -11.26 -1.63 4.28
N ALA A 112 -11.24 -1.99 5.57
CA ALA A 112 -10.34 -1.45 6.57
C ALA A 112 -10.30 -2.34 7.82
N VAL A 113 -9.11 -2.57 8.36
CA VAL A 113 -8.90 -3.28 9.63
C VAL A 113 -8.15 -2.39 10.61
N GLU A 114 -8.74 -2.10 11.77
CA GLU A 114 -8.07 -1.32 12.81
C GLU A 114 -6.79 -2.02 13.30
N PRO A 115 -5.61 -1.36 13.30
CA PRO A 115 -4.39 -1.92 13.82
C PRO A 115 -4.47 -1.99 15.35
N LYS A 116 -4.27 -3.18 15.90
CA LYS A 116 -4.09 -3.33 17.35
C LYS A 116 -2.83 -2.61 17.81
N ALA A 117 -2.71 -2.35 19.12
CA ALA A 117 -1.60 -1.56 19.68
C ALA A 117 -0.21 -2.08 19.26
N ASN A 118 -0.05 -3.40 19.19
CA ASN A 118 1.16 -4.10 18.75
C ASN A 118 1.43 -3.95 17.23
N ASP A 119 0.39 -3.71 16.42
CA ASP A 119 0.47 -3.60 14.95
C ASP A 119 0.75 -2.20 14.42
N LYS A 120 0.49 -1.17 15.23
CA LYS A 120 0.70 0.22 14.83
C LYS A 120 2.13 0.53 14.40
N ALA A 121 3.12 -0.20 14.94
CA ALA A 121 4.52 -0.07 14.51
C ALA A 121 4.79 -0.71 13.14
N GLY A 122 4.10 -1.80 12.81
CA GLY A 122 4.12 -2.40 11.49
C GLY A 122 3.53 -1.45 10.44
N LEU A 123 2.37 -0.87 10.75
CA LEU A 123 1.70 0.10 9.89
C LEU A 123 2.60 1.30 9.60
N ARG A 124 3.11 1.97 10.65
CA ARG A 124 4.03 3.11 10.48
C ARG A 124 5.26 2.76 9.64
N TRP A 125 5.83 1.57 9.82
CA TRP A 125 7.00 1.16 9.06
C TRP A 125 6.71 1.06 7.56
N LEU A 126 5.52 0.58 7.16
CA LEU A 126 5.11 0.54 5.75
C LEU A 126 4.76 1.95 5.24
N MET A 127 4.06 2.77 6.04
CA MET A 127 3.72 4.15 5.67
C MET A 127 4.96 4.99 5.30
N GLU A 128 6.04 4.86 6.07
CA GLU A 128 7.33 5.51 5.81
C GLU A 128 8.00 5.05 4.50
N ARG A 129 7.49 3.99 3.89
CA ARG A 129 8.05 3.30 2.71
C ARG A 129 7.14 3.36 1.51
N THR A 130 5.96 3.97 1.63
CA THR A 130 5.03 4.18 0.51
C THR A 130 5.53 5.27 -0.44
N SER A 131 6.06 6.38 0.11
CA SER A 131 6.46 7.55 -0.67
C SER A 131 7.38 8.49 0.13
N ILE A 132 7.89 9.54 -0.51
CA ILE A 132 8.63 10.65 0.11
C ILE A 132 7.78 11.93 0.06
N ARG A 133 8.05 12.86 0.98
CA ARG A 133 7.46 14.20 0.93
C ARG A 133 8.02 15.02 -0.22
N LYS A 134 7.22 15.92 -0.79
CA LYS A 134 7.63 16.85 -1.86
C LYS A 134 8.52 17.97 -1.36
#